data_AF-A0A158QJ00-F1
#
_entry.id   AF-A0A158QJ00-F1
#
_cell.length_a   1.000
_cell.length_b   1.000
_cell.length_c   1.000
_cell.angle_alpha   90.00
_cell.angle_beta   90.00
_cell.angle_gamma   90.00
#
_symmetry.space_group_name_H-M   'P 1'
#
loop_
_entity.id
_entity.type
_entity.pdbx_description
1 polymer ?
#
loop_
_entity_poly.entity_id
_entity_poly.type
_entity_poly.pdbx_seq_one_letter_code
_entity_poly.pdbx_strand_id
1 'polypeptide(L)'
;MDDIENLPKELQIRPRCLIALTGLAVETNPFHTYVWKCFSRRQSDDVDALRFINLPFDHPYSKAKPKHASHYEWYQVKGIIKRHWMKKHLDELPAVVIVFFDLENNEPNWSEKVKECARHVELVRSNLISRATKLVMTLLQNRPTNEICGDINAQTCIQELSERCQINVKNIYLLEQSEFMLSSVKRLKDELFAMAHSYYHNAAKRVKAHKSNLTKANQQLSVRHDFKIAFFNELRQDSTLALKQYRQAYNNLVELKMPNAHLLELKIVAGFINFKICQIAFQMHGWDAISQFQRHITIFKNAVGMPELAYEHEAWLAQQYDIFGKLFEEAAQTNCQASMSQNAGLYFHEAGRHTINRRALAMRLCSINLISTNINSTSLTLSPSSLHQSSSLGSGVHAGVESPKQSLTDPTSHDGYDELPEFFGQRPWRNPGLTPETTDPMREREGIMRLQAKEALKIIIPLFTRASSYYERFGAKRIRSYSTYYIAEEYFRKGEFESALDHYNKIVDDFRRSTWPSLFASISHRIYQWVPFSLYMHLCQ
;
A
#
# COMPACT_ATOMS: atom_id res chain seq x y z
N MET A 1 -5.42 -2.20 13.28
CA MET A 1 -6.05 -3.10 12.29
C MET A 1 -5.78 -2.67 10.85
N ASP A 2 -5.45 -1.41 10.60
CA ASP A 2 -5.38 -0.80 9.26
C ASP A 2 -4.58 -1.59 8.22
N ASP A 3 -3.39 -2.10 8.57
CA ASP A 3 -2.55 -2.88 7.65
C ASP A 3 -3.17 -4.22 7.24
N ILE A 4 -4.05 -4.78 8.09
CA ILE A 4 -4.81 -6.00 7.78
C ILE A 4 -5.96 -5.64 6.84
N GLU A 5 -6.65 -4.53 7.08
CA GLU A 5 -7.91 -4.22 6.43
C GLU A 5 -7.75 -3.52 5.09
N ASN A 6 -6.64 -2.79 4.90
CA ASN A 6 -6.38 -1.97 3.75
C ASN A 6 -5.03 -2.30 3.12
N LEU A 7 -5.06 -2.70 1.86
CA LEU A 7 -3.84 -2.82 1.08
C LEU A 7 -3.29 -1.41 0.77
N PRO A 8 -1.99 -1.15 0.94
CA PRO A 8 -1.38 0.13 0.58
C PRO A 8 -1.74 0.56 -0.85
N LYS A 9 -2.10 1.83 -1.04
CA LYS A 9 -2.49 2.36 -2.36
C LYS A 9 -1.36 2.19 -3.37
N GLU A 10 -0.12 2.30 -2.91
CA GLU A 10 1.11 2.12 -3.67
C GLU A 10 1.26 0.71 -4.24
N LEU A 11 0.69 -0.31 -3.60
CA LEU A 11 0.70 -1.68 -4.10
C LEU A 11 -0.41 -1.93 -5.11
N GLN A 12 -1.56 -1.28 -4.95
CA GLN A 12 -2.73 -1.49 -5.82
C GLN A 12 -2.53 -0.93 -7.23
N ILE A 13 -1.78 0.17 -7.36
CA ILE A 13 -1.51 0.78 -8.66
C ILE A 13 -0.48 -0.03 -9.46
N ARG A 14 -0.59 0.04 -10.79
CA ARG A 14 0.49 -0.37 -11.70
C ARG A 14 1.61 0.67 -11.64
N PRO A 15 2.83 0.34 -11.17
CA PRO A 15 3.91 1.31 -11.06
C PRO A 15 4.30 1.86 -12.43
N ARG A 16 4.52 3.17 -12.48
CA ARG A 16 4.94 3.92 -13.67
C ARG A 16 6.22 4.67 -13.37
N CYS A 17 7.07 4.78 -14.38
CA CYS A 17 8.29 5.59 -14.34
C CYS A 17 7.92 7.07 -14.18
N LEU A 18 8.25 7.65 -13.01
CA LEU A 18 8.04 9.07 -12.74
C LEU A 18 9.07 9.94 -13.47
N ILE A 19 8.58 10.92 -14.21
CA ILE A 19 9.33 11.95 -14.93
C ILE A 19 8.87 13.32 -14.45
N ALA A 20 9.81 14.19 -14.07
CA ALA A 20 9.48 15.56 -13.71
C ALA A 20 9.76 16.50 -14.89
N LEU A 21 8.83 17.40 -15.15
CA LEU A 21 8.95 18.49 -16.10
C LEU A 21 9.15 19.77 -15.29
N THR A 22 10.20 20.54 -15.56
CA THR A 22 10.49 21.80 -14.88
C THR A 22 10.66 22.92 -15.90
N GLY A 23 10.21 24.13 -15.56
CA GLY A 23 10.28 25.30 -16.46
C GLY A 23 9.04 25.53 -17.33
N LEU A 24 8.01 24.68 -17.23
CA LEU A 24 6.73 24.91 -17.91
C LEU A 24 5.80 25.79 -17.07
N ALA A 25 5.63 27.04 -17.50
CA ALA A 25 4.63 27.96 -16.96
C ALA A 25 3.22 27.68 -17.52
N VAL A 26 2.61 26.58 -17.07
CA VAL A 26 1.32 26.07 -17.58
C VAL A 26 0.15 27.02 -17.33
N GLU A 27 0.23 27.89 -16.33
CA GLU A 27 -0.86 28.83 -16.00
C GLU A 27 -0.83 30.10 -16.85
N THR A 28 0.35 30.51 -17.32
CA THR A 28 0.55 31.81 -17.98
C THR A 28 0.83 31.70 -19.48
N ASN A 29 1.45 30.59 -19.93
CA ASN A 29 1.86 30.43 -21.33
C ASN A 29 1.01 29.35 -22.03
N PRO A 30 0.26 29.71 -23.12
CA PRO A 30 -0.57 28.76 -23.85
C PRO A 30 0.25 27.67 -24.56
N PHE A 31 1.47 27.98 -25.01
CA PHE A 31 2.37 27.00 -25.61
C PHE A 31 2.83 25.97 -24.59
N HIS A 32 3.22 26.41 -23.38
CA HIS A 32 3.54 25.51 -22.26
C HIS A 32 2.36 24.63 -21.88
N THR A 33 1.15 25.20 -21.87
CA THR A 33 -0.08 24.44 -21.65
C THR A 33 -0.25 23.34 -22.68
N TYR A 34 0.03 23.65 -23.96
CA TYR A 34 -0.05 22.68 -25.04
C TYR A 34 1.02 21.59 -24.91
N VAL A 35 2.29 21.94 -24.64
CA VAL A 35 3.38 20.99 -24.38
C VAL A 35 3.02 20.06 -23.21
N TRP A 36 2.55 20.61 -22.08
CA TRP A 36 2.08 19.84 -20.93
C TRP A 36 0.96 18.87 -21.32
N LYS A 37 -0.02 19.32 -22.12
CA LYS A 37 -1.10 18.47 -22.63
C LYS A 37 -0.56 17.36 -23.53
N CYS A 38 0.42 17.60 -24.39
CA CYS A 38 1.04 16.56 -25.21
C CYS A 38 1.71 15.47 -24.36
N PHE A 39 2.38 15.83 -23.27
CA PHE A 39 2.94 14.87 -22.33
C PHE A 39 1.85 14.13 -21.54
N SER A 40 0.83 14.85 -21.08
CA SER A 40 -0.24 14.32 -20.22
C SER A 40 -1.33 13.54 -20.95
N ARG A 41 -1.44 13.70 -22.28
CA ARG A 41 -2.44 13.02 -23.10
C ARG A 41 -2.16 11.51 -23.10
N ARG A 42 -3.13 10.74 -22.63
CA ARG A 42 -3.16 9.28 -22.75
C ARG A 42 -3.53 8.92 -24.19
N GLN A 43 -2.66 8.25 -24.92
CA GLN A 43 -2.99 7.66 -26.23
C GLN A 43 -3.45 6.21 -26.01
N SER A 44 -4.37 5.72 -26.85
CA SER A 44 -4.97 4.37 -26.70
C SER A 44 -3.96 3.23 -26.79
N ASP A 45 -2.84 3.46 -27.46
CA ASP A 45 -1.80 2.45 -27.75
C ASP A 45 -0.58 2.57 -26.82
N ASP A 46 -0.55 3.60 -25.96
CA ASP A 46 0.55 3.81 -25.03
C ASP A 46 0.36 2.83 -23.86
N VAL A 47 1.24 1.83 -23.75
CA VAL A 47 1.39 1.11 -22.49
C VAL A 47 1.83 2.17 -21.50
N ASP A 48 0.87 2.65 -20.72
CA ASP A 48 0.83 3.85 -19.88
C ASP A 48 1.93 3.79 -18.79
N ALA A 49 3.20 3.77 -19.19
CA ALA A 49 4.37 3.36 -18.42
C ALA A 49 5.12 4.53 -17.81
N LEU A 50 4.91 5.73 -18.35
CA LEU A 50 5.44 6.99 -17.83
C LEU A 50 4.35 7.75 -17.08
N ARG A 51 4.77 8.49 -16.05
CA ARG A 51 3.94 9.45 -15.34
C ARG A 51 4.69 10.77 -15.27
N PHE A 52 4.04 11.85 -15.68
CA PHE A 52 4.60 13.18 -15.70
C PHE A 52 4.07 14.03 -14.55
N ILE A 53 4.94 14.83 -13.95
CA ILE A 53 4.59 15.86 -12.96
C ILE A 53 5.26 17.18 -13.35
N ASN A 54 4.56 18.30 -13.19
CA ASN A 54 5.15 19.62 -13.39
C ASN A 54 5.65 20.15 -12.04
N LEU A 55 6.91 20.57 -11.96
CA LEU A 55 7.56 21.04 -10.75
C LEU A 55 8.33 22.35 -11.01
N PRO A 56 8.49 23.23 -10.01
CA PRO A 56 9.32 24.42 -10.15
C PRO A 56 10.82 24.07 -10.19
N PHE A 57 11.66 24.99 -10.67
CA PHE A 57 13.12 24.80 -10.77
C PHE A 57 13.79 24.56 -9.41
N ASP A 58 13.29 25.17 -8.35
CA ASP A 58 13.82 25.12 -6.99
C ASP A 58 13.25 23.96 -6.16
N HIS A 59 12.45 23.08 -6.76
CA HIS A 59 11.81 21.98 -6.04
C HIS A 59 12.83 21.13 -5.25
N PRO A 60 12.66 20.98 -3.93
CA PRO A 60 13.59 20.23 -3.10
C PRO A 60 13.32 18.72 -3.21
N TYR A 61 14.26 17.97 -3.77
CA TYR A 61 14.17 16.50 -3.80
C TYR A 61 14.68 15.88 -2.50
N SER A 62 14.04 14.78 -2.07
CA SER A 62 14.47 14.08 -0.85
C SER A 62 15.94 13.68 -0.95
N LYS A 63 16.77 14.01 0.04
CA LYS A 63 18.20 13.68 0.03
C LYS A 63 18.42 12.17 0.27
N ALA A 64 19.45 11.58 -0.31
CA ALA A 64 19.84 10.21 0.06
C ALA A 64 20.40 10.22 1.48
N LYS A 65 19.95 9.27 2.31
CA LYS A 65 20.56 9.08 3.64
C LYS A 65 22.03 8.68 3.44
N PRO A 66 22.98 9.22 4.22
CA PRO A 66 24.38 8.81 4.16
C PRO A 66 24.46 7.29 4.30
N LYS A 67 25.20 6.64 3.41
CA LYS A 67 25.45 5.21 3.52
C LYS A 67 26.59 5.02 4.50
N HIS A 68 26.32 4.49 5.69
CA HIS A 68 27.38 3.90 6.51
C HIS A 68 27.85 2.65 5.78
N ALA A 69 29.02 2.73 5.15
CA ALA A 69 29.64 1.64 4.41
C ALA A 69 30.17 0.52 5.34
N SER A 70 30.10 0.71 6.66
CA SER A 70 30.72 -0.14 7.67
C SER A 70 29.70 -0.93 8.49
N HIS A 71 29.82 -2.26 8.39
CA HIS A 71 29.33 -3.34 9.26
C HIS A 71 27.81 -3.57 9.40
N TYR A 72 27.28 -4.40 8.49
CA TYR A 72 26.08 -5.20 8.78
C TYR A 72 26.23 -6.11 10.01
N GLU A 73 27.46 -6.30 10.50
CA GLU A 73 27.79 -7.07 11.70
C GLU A 73 27.15 -6.48 12.97
N TRP A 74 26.98 -5.16 13.04
CA TRP A 74 26.35 -4.45 14.17
C TRP A 74 24.97 -3.88 13.82
N TYR A 75 24.48 -4.13 12.60
CA TYR A 75 23.21 -3.58 12.14
C TYR A 75 22.03 -4.44 12.58
N GLN A 76 21.22 -3.90 13.50
CA GLN A 76 19.97 -4.53 13.91
C GLN A 76 18.84 -4.21 12.92
N VAL A 77 18.23 -5.27 12.36
CA VAL A 77 17.13 -5.10 11.41
C VAL A 77 15.87 -4.67 12.15
N LYS A 78 15.40 -3.45 11.84
CA LYS A 78 14.24 -2.85 12.51
C LYS A 78 12.86 -3.35 12.04
N GLY A 79 12.79 -4.08 10.93
CA GLY A 79 11.53 -4.54 10.30
C GLY A 79 11.75 -5.02 8.87
N ILE A 80 10.70 -5.29 8.09
CA ILE A 80 10.81 -5.86 6.74
C ILE A 80 10.55 -4.79 5.67
N ILE A 81 9.36 -4.21 5.56
CA ILE A 81 9.02 -3.19 4.53
C ILE A 81 8.67 -1.85 5.19
N LYS A 82 9.34 -0.77 4.75
CA LYS A 82 9.07 0.60 5.20
C LYS A 82 7.87 1.20 4.46
N ARG A 83 6.97 1.89 5.18
CA ARG A 83 5.76 2.52 4.62
C ARG A 83 6.04 3.50 3.48
N HIS A 84 6.93 4.45 3.74
CA HIS A 84 7.22 5.56 2.81
C HIS A 84 8.11 5.15 1.61
N TRP A 85 8.62 3.92 1.55
CA TRP A 85 9.60 3.56 0.52
C TRP A 85 8.99 3.47 -0.88
N MET A 86 7.79 2.92 -1.02
CA MET A 86 7.13 2.80 -2.32
C MET A 86 6.68 4.17 -2.83
N LYS A 87 5.96 4.95 -2.00
CA LYS A 87 5.51 6.32 -2.30
C LYS A 87 6.65 7.19 -2.82
N LYS A 88 7.80 7.13 -2.16
CA LYS A 88 9.02 7.84 -2.57
C LYS A 88 9.42 7.60 -4.02
N HIS A 89 9.27 6.38 -4.54
CA HIS A 89 9.63 6.03 -5.91
C HIS A 89 8.49 6.18 -6.92
N LEU A 90 7.26 6.37 -6.44
CA LEU A 90 6.06 6.57 -7.27
C LEU A 90 5.72 8.04 -7.46
N ASP A 91 5.95 8.88 -6.44
CA ASP A 91 5.45 10.25 -6.36
C ASP A 91 6.55 11.31 -6.14
N GLU A 92 7.64 10.98 -5.44
CA GLU A 92 8.58 12.01 -4.95
C GLU A 92 9.90 12.08 -5.73
N LEU A 93 10.43 10.93 -6.16
CA LEU A 93 11.73 10.85 -6.81
C LEU A 93 11.61 10.47 -8.29
N PRO A 94 11.73 11.44 -9.20
CA PRO A 94 11.71 11.15 -10.63
C PRO A 94 12.98 10.39 -11.05
N ALA A 95 12.81 9.49 -12.02
CA ALA A 95 13.92 8.81 -12.69
C ALA A 95 14.67 9.76 -13.63
N VAL A 96 13.92 10.70 -14.25
CA VAL A 96 14.42 11.72 -15.17
C VAL A 96 13.74 13.06 -14.86
N VAL A 97 14.52 14.13 -14.89
CA VAL A 97 14.04 15.52 -14.82
C VAL A 97 14.34 16.18 -16.16
N ILE A 98 13.32 16.80 -16.76
CA ILE A 98 13.43 17.57 -17.99
C ILE A 98 13.30 19.04 -17.64
N VAL A 99 14.27 19.83 -18.11
CA VAL A 99 14.31 21.28 -17.91
C VAL A 99 13.96 21.95 -19.24
N PHE A 100 12.83 22.64 -19.27
CA PHE A 100 12.34 23.37 -20.43
C PHE A 100 12.81 24.82 -20.42
N PHE A 101 13.21 25.30 -21.60
CA PHE A 101 13.57 26.69 -21.82
C PHE A 101 12.95 27.20 -23.10
N ASP A 102 12.28 28.36 -23.04
CA ASP A 102 11.86 29.11 -24.21
C ASP A 102 13.10 29.77 -24.84
N LEU A 103 13.56 29.25 -25.97
CA LEU A 103 14.76 29.73 -26.67
C LEU A 103 14.57 29.62 -28.18
N GLU A 104 14.42 30.76 -28.85
CA GLU A 104 14.35 30.85 -30.31
C GLU A 104 15.74 30.87 -30.96
N ASN A 105 15.83 30.41 -32.21
CA ASN A 105 17.03 30.58 -33.02
C ASN A 105 17.20 32.08 -33.37
N ASN A 106 18.33 32.68 -32.98
CA ASN A 106 18.66 34.12 -33.11
C ASN A 106 17.97 35.08 -32.12
N GLU A 107 17.91 34.70 -30.83
CA GLU A 107 17.52 35.61 -29.75
C GLU A 107 18.51 36.79 -29.59
N PRO A 108 18.04 38.05 -29.47
CA PRO A 108 18.88 39.13 -28.95
C PRO A 108 19.31 38.76 -27.52
N ASN A 109 20.59 38.97 -27.20
CA ASN A 109 21.19 38.59 -25.90
C ASN A 109 21.32 37.07 -25.65
N TRP A 110 21.59 36.28 -26.69
CA TRP A 110 21.91 34.84 -26.60
C TRP A 110 22.82 34.48 -25.40
N SER A 111 23.92 35.21 -25.22
CA SER A 111 24.88 34.95 -24.13
C SER A 111 24.28 35.06 -22.73
N GLU A 112 23.35 36.00 -22.52
CA GLU A 112 22.66 36.17 -21.23
C GLU A 112 21.67 35.03 -20.97
N LYS A 113 20.93 34.63 -22.01
CA LYS A 113 20.00 33.50 -21.96
C LYS A 113 20.69 32.16 -21.71
N VAL A 114 21.86 31.93 -22.32
CA VAL A 114 22.69 30.76 -22.04
C VAL A 114 23.15 30.75 -20.57
N LYS A 115 23.54 31.90 -20.02
CA LYS A 115 23.90 32.03 -18.58
C LYS A 115 22.70 31.74 -17.68
N GLU A 116 21.52 32.23 -18.03
CA GLU A 116 20.27 31.95 -17.31
C GLU A 116 19.95 30.45 -17.31
N CYS A 117 20.05 29.79 -18.47
CA CYS A 117 19.86 28.35 -18.60
C CYS A 117 20.84 27.57 -17.71
N ALA A 118 22.13 27.92 -17.78
CA ALA A 118 23.15 27.28 -16.96
C ALA A 118 22.86 27.44 -15.45
N ARG A 119 22.39 28.61 -15.02
CA ARG A 119 22.00 28.86 -13.62
C ARG A 119 20.82 27.98 -13.18
N HIS A 120 19.76 27.89 -14.01
CA HIS A 120 18.60 27.06 -13.71
C HIS A 120 18.93 25.56 -13.72
N VAL A 121 19.73 25.11 -14.68
CA VAL A 121 20.23 23.73 -14.74
C VAL A 121 21.05 23.41 -13.49
N GLU A 122 21.95 24.29 -13.06
CA GLU A 122 22.75 24.09 -11.86
C GLU A 122 21.89 24.07 -10.58
N LEU A 123 20.86 24.91 -10.49
CA LEU A 123 19.91 24.88 -9.39
C LEU A 123 19.23 23.50 -9.29
N VAL A 124 18.68 23.00 -10.39
CA VAL A 124 18.04 21.67 -10.43
C VAL A 124 19.06 20.56 -10.10
N ARG A 125 20.28 20.64 -10.65
CA ARG A 125 21.37 19.70 -10.38
C ARG A 125 21.73 19.68 -8.90
N SER A 126 21.83 20.84 -8.25
CA SER A 126 22.18 20.96 -6.84
C SER A 126 21.17 20.27 -5.91
N ASN A 127 19.88 20.37 -6.25
CA ASN A 127 18.79 19.68 -5.57
C ASN A 127 18.82 18.15 -5.79
N LEU A 128 19.50 17.68 -6.84
CA LEU A 128 19.61 16.27 -7.21
C LEU A 128 20.95 15.60 -6.84
N ILE A 129 21.94 16.31 -6.28
CA ILE A 129 23.32 15.82 -6.05
C ILE A 129 23.41 14.40 -5.44
N SER A 130 22.51 14.09 -4.51
CA SER A 130 22.51 12.79 -3.82
C SER A 130 21.74 11.67 -4.55
N ARG A 131 21.26 11.93 -5.77
CA ARG A 131 20.40 11.04 -6.56
C ARG A 131 21.02 10.73 -7.91
N ALA A 132 20.76 9.53 -8.41
CA ALA A 132 21.22 9.09 -9.74
C ALA A 132 20.26 9.49 -10.87
N THR A 133 19.35 10.43 -10.58
CA THR A 133 18.33 10.92 -11.51
C THR A 133 18.99 11.53 -12.73
N LYS A 134 18.45 11.25 -13.92
CA LYS A 134 18.97 11.79 -15.18
C LYS A 134 18.42 13.19 -15.41
N LEU A 135 19.25 14.09 -15.96
CA LEU A 135 18.86 15.44 -16.32
C LEU A 135 18.86 15.57 -17.84
N VAL A 136 17.76 16.10 -18.36
CA VAL A 136 17.49 16.33 -19.78
C VAL A 136 17.14 17.80 -19.96
N MET A 137 17.57 18.38 -21.06
CA MET A 137 17.22 19.75 -21.43
C MET A 137 16.36 19.73 -22.68
N THR A 138 15.33 20.56 -22.74
CA THR A 138 14.46 20.67 -23.90
C THR A 138 14.20 22.13 -24.23
N LEU A 139 14.56 22.50 -25.45
CA LEU A 139 14.37 23.83 -26.00
C LEU A 139 12.99 23.91 -26.64
N LEU A 140 12.24 24.94 -26.28
CA LEU A 140 10.92 25.23 -26.79
C LEU A 140 11.02 26.37 -27.80
N GLN A 141 10.58 26.11 -29.02
CA GLN A 141 10.57 27.08 -30.12
C GLN A 141 9.15 27.30 -30.61
N ASN A 142 8.71 28.55 -30.57
CA ASN A 142 7.36 28.96 -30.94
C ASN A 142 7.29 29.36 -32.43
N ARG A 143 8.44 29.61 -33.08
CA ARG A 143 8.51 29.93 -34.52
C ARG A 143 9.06 28.74 -35.31
N PRO A 144 8.45 28.38 -36.46
CA PRO A 144 9.01 27.33 -37.33
C PRO A 144 10.35 27.78 -37.91
N THR A 145 11.34 26.89 -37.88
CA THR A 145 12.69 27.15 -38.38
C THR A 145 12.66 27.22 -39.91
N ASN A 146 13.12 28.32 -40.52
CA ASN A 146 13.22 28.43 -41.99
C ASN A 146 14.24 27.42 -42.55
N GLU A 147 13.79 26.56 -43.47
CA GLU A 147 14.45 25.31 -43.92
C GLU A 147 15.84 25.46 -44.60
N ILE A 148 16.30 26.69 -44.88
CA ILE A 148 17.49 26.91 -45.74
C ILE A 148 18.79 27.17 -44.93
N CYS A 149 18.70 27.54 -43.64
CA CYS A 149 19.88 27.91 -42.82
C CYS A 149 19.85 27.40 -41.36
N GLY A 150 18.75 26.76 -40.92
CA GLY A 150 18.51 26.42 -39.51
C GLY A 150 19.43 25.35 -38.90
N ASP A 151 19.78 24.31 -39.66
CA ASP A 151 20.43 23.11 -39.10
C ASP A 151 21.86 23.34 -38.58
N ILE A 152 22.64 24.17 -39.27
CA ILE A 152 24.04 24.46 -38.88
C ILE A 152 24.05 25.28 -37.59
N ASN A 153 23.16 26.27 -37.47
CA ASN A 153 23.10 27.15 -36.31
C ASN A 153 22.53 26.42 -35.07
N ALA A 154 21.56 25.53 -35.27
CA ALA A 154 20.98 24.72 -34.19
C ALA A 154 22.00 23.77 -33.56
N GLN A 155 22.86 23.12 -34.37
CA GLN A 155 23.89 22.22 -33.84
C GLN A 155 24.95 22.97 -33.03
N THR A 156 25.42 24.12 -33.51
CA THR A 156 26.38 24.96 -32.76
C THR A 156 25.78 25.48 -31.46
N CYS A 157 24.52 25.92 -31.49
CA CYS A 157 23.76 26.32 -30.31
C CYS A 157 23.67 25.20 -29.26
N ILE A 158 23.31 23.98 -29.68
CA ILE A 158 23.23 22.81 -28.79
C ILE A 158 24.60 22.48 -28.19
N GLN A 159 25.69 22.61 -28.95
CA GLN A 159 27.05 22.40 -28.45
C GLN A 159 27.42 23.43 -27.37
N GLU A 160 27.17 24.72 -27.61
CA GLU A 160 27.43 25.77 -26.62
C GLU A 160 26.63 25.56 -25.33
N LEU A 161 25.33 25.24 -25.46
CA LEU A 161 24.48 24.93 -24.32
C LEU A 161 24.94 23.68 -23.56
N SER A 162 25.38 22.64 -24.28
CA SER A 162 25.95 21.42 -23.70
C SER A 162 27.18 21.73 -22.85
N GLU A 163 28.11 22.52 -23.39
CA GLU A 163 29.34 22.91 -22.69
C GLU A 163 29.05 23.77 -21.46
N ARG A 164 28.15 24.76 -21.57
CA ARG A 164 27.86 25.69 -20.48
C ARG A 164 26.95 25.12 -19.40
N CYS A 165 25.97 24.32 -19.79
CA CYS A 165 25.07 23.66 -18.85
C CYS A 165 25.64 22.34 -18.32
N GLN A 166 26.75 21.81 -18.87
CA GLN A 166 27.32 20.50 -18.54
C GLN A 166 26.30 19.36 -18.71
N ILE A 167 25.54 19.40 -19.80
CA ILE A 167 24.57 18.36 -20.18
C ILE A 167 25.08 17.74 -21.47
N ASN A 168 25.07 16.41 -21.57
CA ASN A 168 25.47 15.74 -22.80
C ASN A 168 24.55 16.16 -23.96
N VAL A 169 25.13 16.51 -25.11
CA VAL A 169 24.41 16.85 -26.36
C VAL A 169 23.26 15.89 -26.66
N LYS A 170 23.42 14.58 -26.41
CA LYS A 170 22.36 13.56 -26.64
C LYS A 170 21.12 13.73 -25.75
N ASN A 171 21.24 14.47 -24.65
CA ASN A 171 20.16 14.75 -23.71
C ASN A 171 19.60 16.17 -23.89
N ILE A 172 19.92 16.84 -25.00
CA ILE A 172 19.34 18.13 -25.37
C ILE A 172 18.40 17.88 -26.56
N TYR A 173 17.14 18.27 -26.40
CA TYR A 173 16.09 18.07 -27.41
C TYR A 173 15.48 19.40 -27.83
N LEU A 174 14.96 19.43 -29.05
CA LEU A 174 14.25 20.57 -29.61
C LEU A 174 12.77 20.21 -29.80
N LEU A 175 11.88 21.07 -29.31
CA LEU A 175 10.44 20.97 -29.55
C LEU A 175 9.94 22.28 -30.18
N GLU A 176 9.65 22.18 -31.46
CA GLU A 176 9.08 23.28 -32.24
C GLU A 176 7.55 23.24 -32.22
N GLN A 177 6.93 24.42 -32.23
CA GLN A 177 5.50 24.57 -32.45
C GLN A 177 5.17 24.30 -33.92
N SER A 178 4.92 23.03 -34.24
CA SER A 178 4.51 22.59 -35.57
C SER A 178 3.42 21.52 -35.50
N GLU A 179 2.85 21.18 -36.66
CA GLU A 179 1.89 20.08 -36.79
C GLU A 179 2.49 18.73 -36.34
N PHE A 180 3.82 18.60 -36.36
CA PHE A 180 4.54 17.38 -35.99
C PHE A 180 4.92 17.30 -34.50
N MET A 181 4.59 18.29 -33.67
CA MET A 181 5.01 18.31 -32.27
C MET A 181 4.59 17.06 -31.50
N LEU A 182 3.37 16.54 -31.73
CA LEU A 182 2.91 15.32 -31.08
C LEU A 182 3.83 14.13 -31.36
N SER A 183 4.34 14.03 -32.58
CA SER A 183 5.31 13.00 -32.99
C SER A 183 6.68 13.23 -32.34
N SER A 184 7.14 14.48 -32.24
CA SER A 184 8.39 14.82 -31.54
C SER A 184 8.32 14.53 -30.04
N VAL A 185 7.21 14.87 -29.40
CA VAL A 185 6.94 14.53 -27.99
C VAL A 185 6.87 13.02 -27.80
N LYS A 186 6.29 12.27 -28.74
CA LYS A 186 6.29 10.80 -28.70
C LYS A 186 7.71 10.22 -28.73
N ARG A 187 8.55 10.66 -29.67
CA ARG A 187 9.97 10.24 -29.73
C ARG A 187 10.72 10.59 -28.44
N LEU A 188 10.47 11.77 -27.90
CA LEU A 188 11.06 12.19 -26.63
C LEU A 188 10.57 11.30 -25.47
N LYS A 189 9.29 10.94 -25.42
CA LYS A 189 8.75 9.98 -24.43
C LYS A 189 9.47 8.63 -24.51
N ASP A 190 9.72 8.10 -25.71
CA ASP A 190 10.43 6.82 -25.88
C ASP A 190 11.86 6.88 -25.31
N GLU A 191 12.57 7.98 -25.56
CA GLU A 191 13.93 8.19 -25.07
C GLU A 191 13.97 8.42 -23.53
N LEU A 192 12.99 9.14 -23.00
CA LEU A 192 12.78 9.27 -21.55
C LEU A 192 12.48 7.94 -20.89
N PHE A 193 11.69 7.08 -21.55
CA PHE A 193 11.44 5.72 -21.09
C PHE A 193 12.71 4.89 -21.06
N ALA A 194 13.56 4.95 -22.09
CA ALA A 194 14.84 4.27 -22.12
C ALA A 194 15.77 4.73 -20.97
N MET A 195 15.85 6.04 -20.72
CA MET A 195 16.59 6.62 -19.60
C MET A 195 16.05 6.16 -18.24
N ALA A 196 14.73 6.19 -18.06
CA ALA A 196 14.08 5.74 -16.82
C ALA A 196 14.29 4.23 -16.60
N HIS A 197 14.20 3.42 -17.66
CA HIS A 197 14.47 2.00 -17.62
C HIS A 197 15.90 1.71 -17.15
N SER A 198 16.90 2.44 -17.68
CA SER A 198 18.30 2.34 -17.24
C SER A 198 18.49 2.78 -15.79
N TYR A 199 17.80 3.84 -15.35
CA TYR A 199 17.83 4.30 -13.96
C TYR A 199 17.39 3.20 -12.98
N TYR A 200 16.23 2.59 -13.23
CA TYR A 200 15.69 1.54 -12.37
C TYR A 200 16.48 0.23 -12.46
N HIS A 201 17.04 -0.11 -13.62
CA HIS A 201 17.96 -1.25 -13.76
C HIS A 201 19.19 -1.10 -12.87
N ASN A 202 19.81 0.08 -12.91
CA ASN A 202 20.96 0.40 -12.07
C ASN A 202 20.59 0.48 -10.58
N ALA A 203 19.38 0.95 -10.25
CA ALA A 203 18.87 0.92 -8.88
C ALA A 203 18.72 -0.52 -8.36
N ALA A 204 18.13 -1.42 -9.15
CA ALA A 204 18.03 -2.84 -8.83
C ALA A 204 19.40 -3.49 -8.66
N LYS A 205 20.36 -3.21 -9.55
CA LYS A 205 21.75 -3.70 -9.43
C LYS A 205 22.43 -3.26 -8.13
N ARG A 206 22.28 -1.98 -7.74
CA ARG A 206 22.82 -1.47 -6.46
C ARG A 206 22.22 -2.20 -5.26
N VAL A 207 20.90 -2.43 -5.27
CA VAL A 207 20.22 -3.19 -4.21
C VAL A 207 20.70 -4.64 -4.18
N LYS A 208 20.90 -5.28 -5.34
CA LYS A 208 21.43 -6.63 -5.45
C LYS A 208 22.86 -6.75 -4.91
N ALA A 209 23.73 -5.79 -5.21
CA ALA A 209 25.09 -5.74 -4.67
C ALA A 209 25.11 -5.54 -3.14
N HIS A 210 24.16 -4.78 -2.58
CA HIS A 210 24.02 -4.69 -1.14
C HIS A 210 23.52 -6.00 -0.51
N LYS A 211 22.64 -6.73 -1.20
CA LYS A 211 22.12 -8.03 -0.76
C LYS A 211 23.21 -9.09 -0.68
N SER A 212 24.15 -9.13 -1.62
CA SER A 212 25.25 -10.13 -1.61
C SER A 212 26.16 -10.02 -0.40
N ASN A 213 26.17 -8.88 0.28
CA ASN A 213 27.00 -8.64 1.46
C ASN A 213 26.27 -8.97 2.78
N LEU A 214 25.05 -9.51 2.71
CA LEU A 214 24.24 -9.83 3.89
C LEU A 214 24.58 -11.21 4.46
N THR A 215 24.62 -11.29 5.79
CA THR A 215 24.78 -12.53 6.55
C THR A 215 23.44 -13.16 6.93
N LYS A 216 23.45 -14.39 7.47
CA LYS A 216 22.26 -15.07 8.00
C LYS A 216 21.56 -14.30 9.12
N ALA A 217 22.26 -13.43 9.85
CA ALA A 217 21.65 -12.56 10.88
C ALA A 217 20.70 -11.50 10.29
N ASN A 218 20.80 -11.22 8.98
CA ASN A 218 20.09 -10.16 8.29
C ASN A 218 19.03 -10.68 7.30
N GLN A 219 18.44 -11.85 7.56
CA GLN A 219 17.48 -12.48 6.63
C GLN A 219 16.26 -11.60 6.31
N GLN A 220 15.69 -10.88 7.29
CA GLN A 220 14.61 -9.91 7.06
C GLN A 220 15.02 -8.81 6.06
N LEU A 221 16.28 -8.37 6.14
CA LEU A 221 16.82 -7.38 5.23
C LEU A 221 17.00 -7.97 3.83
N SER A 222 17.36 -9.26 3.72
CA SER A 222 17.41 -9.97 2.43
C SER A 222 16.05 -9.96 1.72
N VAL A 223 14.97 -10.28 2.44
CA VAL A 223 13.58 -10.21 1.93
C VAL A 223 13.25 -8.79 1.45
N ARG A 224 13.60 -7.76 2.24
CA ARG A 224 13.41 -6.36 1.84
C ARG A 224 14.12 -6.04 0.53
N HIS A 225 15.36 -6.51 0.35
CA HIS A 225 16.12 -6.25 -0.88
C HIS A 225 15.47 -6.94 -2.09
N ASP A 226 15.00 -8.18 -1.94
CA ASP A 226 14.30 -8.88 -3.02
C ASP A 226 13.00 -8.18 -3.43
N PHE A 227 12.20 -7.74 -2.45
CA PHE A 227 11.01 -6.93 -2.72
C PHE A 227 11.35 -5.66 -3.51
N LYS A 228 12.39 -4.93 -3.11
CA LYS A 228 12.81 -3.70 -3.81
C LYS A 228 13.27 -3.97 -5.23
N ILE A 229 14.02 -5.04 -5.46
CA ILE A 229 14.46 -5.45 -6.80
C ILE A 229 13.23 -5.77 -7.66
N ALA A 230 12.28 -6.53 -7.12
CA ALA A 230 11.04 -6.86 -7.81
C ALA A 230 10.24 -5.61 -8.19
N PHE A 231 10.05 -4.68 -7.24
CA PHE A 231 9.34 -3.41 -7.47
C PHE A 231 10.01 -2.54 -8.53
N PHE A 232 11.36 -2.47 -8.57
CA PHE A 232 12.07 -1.76 -9.63
C PHE A 232 11.91 -2.41 -11.01
N ASN A 233 11.78 -3.74 -11.09
CA ASN A 233 11.46 -4.41 -12.36
C ASN A 233 10.03 -4.15 -12.80
N GLU A 234 9.09 -4.00 -11.86
CA GLU A 234 7.71 -3.57 -12.14
C GLU A 234 7.67 -2.16 -12.75
N LEU A 235 8.42 -1.20 -12.19
CA LEU A 235 8.55 0.16 -12.75
C LEU A 235 9.10 0.13 -14.18
N ARG A 236 10.04 -0.79 -14.46
CA ARG A 236 10.61 -1.03 -15.80
C ARG A 236 9.65 -1.71 -16.78
N GLN A 237 8.44 -2.07 -16.36
CA GLN A 237 7.47 -2.88 -17.12
C GLN A 237 7.99 -4.29 -17.46
N ASP A 238 8.91 -4.85 -16.67
CA ASP A 238 9.43 -6.22 -16.83
C ASP A 238 8.72 -7.18 -15.86
N SER A 239 7.48 -7.56 -16.21
CA SER A 239 6.61 -8.39 -15.37
C SER A 239 7.20 -9.77 -15.08
N THR A 240 7.92 -10.37 -16.04
CA THR A 240 8.53 -11.70 -15.88
C THR A 240 9.64 -11.68 -14.84
N LEU A 241 10.55 -10.70 -14.91
CA LEU A 241 11.62 -10.58 -13.93
C LEU A 241 11.08 -10.10 -12.57
N ALA A 242 10.08 -9.23 -12.56
CA ALA A 242 9.40 -8.80 -11.34
C ALA A 242 8.78 -10.01 -10.60
N LEU A 243 8.00 -10.84 -11.30
CA LEU A 243 7.36 -12.03 -10.76
C LEU A 243 8.40 -13.01 -10.17
N LYS A 244 9.50 -13.26 -10.89
CA LYS A 244 10.59 -14.11 -10.39
C LYS A 244 11.17 -13.59 -9.08
N GLN A 245 11.40 -12.29 -8.98
CA GLN A 245 11.99 -11.68 -7.78
C GLN A 245 10.99 -11.60 -6.61
N TYR A 246 9.70 -11.37 -6.87
CA TYR A 246 8.68 -11.49 -5.81
C TYR A 246 8.54 -12.91 -5.30
N ARG A 247 8.55 -13.92 -6.17
CA ARG A 247 8.56 -15.34 -5.76
C ARG A 247 9.79 -15.65 -4.88
N GLN A 248 10.97 -15.11 -5.24
CA GLN A 248 12.17 -15.24 -4.40
C GLN A 248 11.99 -14.56 -3.04
N ALA A 249 11.47 -13.32 -3.01
CA ALA A 249 11.20 -12.59 -1.78
C ALA A 249 10.23 -13.36 -0.87
N TYR A 250 9.17 -13.94 -1.45
CA TYR A 250 8.16 -14.72 -0.76
C TYR A 250 8.75 -16.01 -0.16
N ASN A 251 9.54 -16.76 -0.92
CA ASN A 251 10.18 -17.97 -0.44
C ASN A 251 11.14 -17.66 0.72
N ASN A 252 11.98 -16.64 0.58
CA ASN A 252 12.88 -16.18 1.65
C ASN A 252 12.10 -15.69 2.88
N LEU A 253 10.90 -15.11 2.71
CA LEU A 253 10.05 -14.64 3.80
C LEU A 253 9.45 -15.80 4.60
N VAL A 254 8.95 -16.83 3.92
CA VAL A 254 8.32 -18.00 4.57
C VAL A 254 9.35 -18.82 5.35
N GLU A 255 10.61 -18.79 4.95
CA GLU A 255 11.72 -19.43 5.69
C GLU A 255 12.13 -18.68 6.96
N LEU A 256 11.66 -17.44 7.17
CA LEU A 256 11.97 -16.69 8.38
C LEU A 256 11.33 -17.33 9.61
N LYS A 257 12.16 -17.71 10.58
CA LYS A 257 11.69 -18.14 11.90
C LYS A 257 11.43 -16.90 12.77
N MET A 258 10.16 -16.52 12.88
CA MET A 258 9.73 -15.36 13.69
C MET A 258 8.92 -15.82 14.91
N PRO A 259 9.12 -15.21 16.10
CA PRO A 259 8.27 -15.46 17.25
C PRO A 259 6.84 -14.96 17.00
N ASN A 260 5.86 -15.53 17.72
CA ASN A 260 4.44 -15.15 17.60
C ASN A 260 4.20 -13.64 17.70
N ALA A 261 4.99 -12.97 18.53
CA ALA A 261 4.98 -11.52 18.72
C ALA A 261 5.20 -10.74 17.41
N HIS A 262 6.02 -11.24 16.48
CA HIS A 262 6.35 -10.58 15.21
C HIS A 262 5.65 -11.21 14.01
N LEU A 263 4.76 -12.18 14.24
CA LEU A 263 4.10 -12.91 13.17
C LEU A 263 3.15 -12.03 12.36
N LEU A 264 2.59 -10.97 12.96
CA LEU A 264 1.77 -10.00 12.24
C LEU A 264 2.56 -9.32 11.10
N GLU A 265 3.76 -8.79 11.39
CA GLU A 265 4.62 -8.16 10.38
C GLU A 265 4.91 -9.12 9.23
N LEU A 266 5.25 -10.37 9.55
CA LEU A 266 5.51 -11.41 8.55
C LEU A 266 4.26 -11.68 7.69
N LYS A 267 3.08 -11.82 8.29
CA LYS A 267 1.82 -12.09 7.57
C LYS A 267 1.39 -10.92 6.69
N ILE A 268 1.50 -9.68 7.17
CA ILE A 268 1.17 -8.48 6.37
C ILE A 268 2.06 -8.43 5.14
N VAL A 269 3.38 -8.58 5.33
CA VAL A 269 4.33 -8.54 4.21
C VAL A 269 4.14 -9.74 3.27
N ALA A 270 3.83 -10.92 3.80
CA ALA A 270 3.52 -12.10 3.00
C ALA A 270 2.28 -11.86 2.12
N GLY A 271 1.23 -11.26 2.69
CA GLY A 271 0.02 -10.90 1.95
C GLY A 271 0.30 -9.88 0.84
N PHE A 272 1.15 -8.87 1.10
CA PHE A 272 1.54 -7.87 0.10
C PHE A 272 2.32 -8.49 -1.06
N ILE A 273 3.30 -9.33 -0.78
CA ILE A 273 4.09 -10.01 -1.81
C ILE A 273 3.20 -11.00 -2.57
N ASN A 274 2.35 -11.75 -1.87
CA ASN A 274 1.43 -12.70 -2.48
C ASN A 274 0.42 -12.00 -3.42
N PHE A 275 -0.11 -10.84 -3.01
CA PHE A 275 -0.94 -9.99 -3.85
C PHE A 275 -0.24 -9.66 -5.17
N LYS A 276 1.00 -9.17 -5.13
CA LYS A 276 1.78 -8.85 -6.34
C LYS A 276 2.06 -10.07 -7.20
N ILE A 277 2.40 -11.22 -6.60
CA ILE A 277 2.60 -12.47 -7.34
C ILE A 277 1.31 -12.87 -8.07
N CYS A 278 0.17 -12.88 -7.38
CA CYS A 278 -1.11 -13.26 -7.96
C CYS A 278 -1.56 -12.27 -9.04
N GLN A 279 -1.43 -10.96 -8.79
CA GLN A 279 -1.77 -9.90 -9.74
C GLN A 279 -1.01 -10.05 -11.06
N ILE A 280 0.31 -10.27 -11.00
CA ILE A 280 1.14 -10.46 -12.20
C ILE A 280 0.87 -11.85 -12.81
N ALA A 281 0.70 -12.89 -12.00
CA ALA A 281 0.43 -14.24 -12.50
C ALA A 281 -0.89 -14.32 -13.28
N PHE A 282 -1.95 -13.62 -12.85
CA PHE A 282 -3.20 -13.54 -13.59
C PHE A 282 -3.05 -12.93 -14.99
N GLN A 283 -2.09 -12.02 -15.19
CA GLN A 283 -1.80 -11.44 -16.51
C GLN A 283 -1.08 -12.43 -17.45
N MET A 284 -0.38 -13.42 -16.89
CA MET A 284 0.42 -14.40 -17.64
C MET A 284 -0.33 -15.73 -17.77
N HIS A 285 -0.58 -16.40 -16.64
CA HIS A 285 -1.25 -17.70 -16.52
C HIS A 285 -2.09 -17.74 -15.23
N GLY A 286 -3.42 -17.66 -15.34
CA GLY A 286 -4.31 -17.60 -14.16
C GLY A 286 -4.19 -18.80 -13.19
N TRP A 287 -3.83 -19.98 -13.69
CA TRP A 287 -3.61 -21.18 -12.88
C TRP A 287 -2.47 -21.03 -11.86
N ASP A 288 -1.40 -20.33 -12.25
CA ASP A 288 -0.27 -20.04 -11.36
C ASP A 288 -0.73 -19.18 -10.18
N ALA A 289 -1.65 -18.24 -10.41
CA ALA A 289 -2.19 -17.38 -9.36
C ALA A 289 -3.02 -18.19 -8.34
N ILE A 290 -3.86 -19.10 -8.82
CA ILE A 290 -4.68 -19.98 -7.98
C ILE A 290 -3.79 -20.91 -7.13
N SER A 291 -2.82 -21.58 -7.76
CA SER A 291 -1.89 -22.48 -7.08
C SER A 291 -1.06 -21.74 -6.02
N GLN A 292 -0.55 -20.56 -6.37
CA GLN A 292 0.17 -19.70 -5.43
C GLN A 292 -0.70 -19.31 -4.22
N PHE A 293 -1.95 -18.90 -4.45
CA PHE A 293 -2.85 -18.51 -3.36
C PHE A 293 -3.21 -19.69 -2.45
N GLN A 294 -3.49 -20.86 -3.01
CA GLN A 294 -3.73 -22.08 -2.23
C GLN A 294 -2.52 -22.46 -1.36
N ARG A 295 -1.31 -22.37 -1.92
CA ARG A 295 -0.07 -22.55 -1.16
C ARG A 295 0.05 -21.52 -0.05
N HIS A 296 -0.23 -20.25 -0.33
CA HIS A 296 -0.20 -19.17 0.65
C HIS A 296 -1.13 -19.44 1.84
N ILE A 297 -2.39 -19.78 1.59
CA ILE A 297 -3.34 -20.14 2.66
C ILE A 297 -2.87 -21.38 3.42
N THR A 298 -2.36 -22.40 2.74
CA THR A 298 -1.89 -23.64 3.39
C THR A 298 -0.76 -23.37 4.40
N ILE A 299 0.16 -22.46 4.06
CA ILE A 299 1.26 -22.06 4.94
C ILE A 299 0.73 -21.27 6.15
N PHE A 300 -0.18 -20.32 5.91
CA PHE A 300 -0.57 -19.36 6.94
C PHE A 300 -1.82 -19.72 7.73
N LYS A 301 -2.63 -20.71 7.34
CA LYS A 301 -3.90 -21.07 8.03
C LYS A 301 -3.78 -21.34 9.53
N ASN A 302 -2.61 -21.78 9.99
CA ASN A 302 -2.35 -22.10 11.39
C ASN A 302 -1.41 -21.07 12.06
N ALA A 303 -1.01 -20.03 11.34
CA ALA A 303 -0.12 -18.98 11.82
C ALA A 303 -0.92 -17.91 12.61
N VAL A 304 -1.55 -18.32 13.71
CA VAL A 304 -2.45 -17.47 14.51
C VAL A 304 -1.70 -16.27 15.09
N GLY A 305 -0.53 -16.50 15.67
CA GLY A 305 0.27 -15.47 16.32
C GLY A 305 -0.06 -15.40 17.81
N MET A 306 -0.35 -14.20 18.32
CA MET A 306 -0.70 -14.00 19.73
C MET A 306 -2.14 -14.48 20.00
N PRO A 307 -2.37 -15.42 20.94
CA PRO A 307 -3.70 -15.96 21.22
C PRO A 307 -4.74 -14.90 21.63
N GLU A 308 -4.32 -13.87 22.37
CA GLU A 308 -5.16 -12.75 22.82
C GLU A 308 -5.69 -11.91 21.65
N LEU A 309 -5.05 -12.04 20.49
CA LEU A 309 -5.35 -11.33 19.25
C LEU A 309 -5.74 -12.29 18.12
N ALA A 310 -6.21 -13.50 18.45
CA ALA A 310 -6.57 -14.51 17.45
C ALA A 310 -7.63 -14.02 16.44
N TYR A 311 -8.48 -13.07 16.80
CA TYR A 311 -9.44 -12.44 15.88
C TYR A 311 -8.74 -11.69 14.73
N GLU A 312 -7.53 -11.14 14.94
CA GLU A 312 -6.74 -10.51 13.87
C GLU A 312 -6.30 -11.54 12.81
N HIS A 313 -6.11 -12.80 13.23
CA HIS A 313 -5.77 -13.86 12.31
C HIS A 313 -6.91 -14.14 11.33
N GLU A 314 -8.13 -14.28 11.85
CA GLU A 314 -9.35 -14.43 11.05
C GLU A 314 -9.61 -13.19 10.19
N ALA A 315 -9.37 -11.99 10.72
CA ALA A 315 -9.44 -10.74 9.95
C ALA A 315 -8.49 -10.74 8.75
N TRP A 316 -7.26 -11.21 8.96
CA TRP A 316 -6.26 -11.31 7.91
C TRP A 316 -6.62 -12.35 6.86
N LEU A 317 -7.08 -13.54 7.26
CA LEU A 317 -7.54 -14.56 6.30
C LEU A 317 -8.72 -14.05 5.48
N ALA A 318 -9.72 -13.44 6.13
CA ALA A 318 -10.86 -12.84 5.45
C ALA A 318 -10.41 -11.84 4.38
N GLN A 319 -9.45 -10.98 4.71
CA GLN A 319 -8.88 -10.03 3.76
C GLN A 319 -8.13 -10.72 2.61
N GLN A 320 -7.31 -11.74 2.87
CA GLN A 320 -6.57 -12.44 1.81
C GLN A 320 -7.53 -13.04 0.78
N TYR A 321 -8.62 -13.67 1.25
CA TYR A 321 -9.66 -14.22 0.39
C TYR A 321 -10.43 -13.14 -0.40
N ASP A 322 -10.82 -12.04 0.24
CA ASP A 322 -11.51 -10.93 -0.43
C ASP A 322 -10.65 -10.28 -1.52
N ILE A 323 -9.38 -10.00 -1.22
CA ILE A 323 -8.43 -9.43 -2.18
C ILE A 323 -8.22 -10.38 -3.37
N PHE A 324 -8.03 -11.68 -3.11
CA PHE A 324 -7.84 -12.65 -4.19
C PHE A 324 -9.11 -12.81 -5.04
N GLY A 325 -10.29 -12.81 -4.42
CA GLY A 325 -11.57 -12.83 -5.13
C GLY A 325 -11.73 -11.62 -6.08
N LYS A 326 -11.32 -10.42 -5.64
CA LYS A 326 -11.30 -9.21 -6.48
C LYS A 326 -10.33 -9.35 -7.66
N LEU A 327 -9.10 -9.82 -7.42
CA LEU A 327 -8.14 -10.07 -8.49
C LEU A 327 -8.65 -11.10 -9.51
N PHE A 328 -9.31 -12.17 -9.04
CA PHE A 328 -9.91 -13.16 -9.93
C PHE A 328 -11.01 -12.53 -10.78
N GLU A 329 -11.91 -11.74 -10.18
CA GLU A 329 -12.99 -11.06 -10.92
C GLU A 329 -12.43 -10.15 -12.02
N GLU A 330 -11.40 -9.36 -11.72
CA GLU A 330 -10.70 -8.51 -12.70
C GLU A 330 -10.05 -9.35 -13.83
N ALA A 331 -9.43 -10.47 -13.48
CA ALA A 331 -8.80 -11.38 -14.45
C ALA A 331 -9.83 -12.12 -15.32
N ALA A 332 -10.99 -12.48 -14.75
CA ALA A 332 -12.07 -13.17 -15.45
C ALA A 332 -12.75 -12.28 -16.50
N GLN A 333 -12.72 -10.96 -16.32
CA GLN A 333 -13.21 -10.01 -17.32
C GLN A 333 -12.29 -9.88 -18.54
N THR A 334 -11.00 -10.21 -18.37
CA THR A 334 -9.97 -9.95 -19.38
C THR A 334 -9.50 -11.22 -20.08
N ASN A 335 -9.06 -12.24 -19.34
CA ASN A 335 -8.30 -13.37 -19.91
C ASN A 335 -8.52 -14.72 -19.22
N CYS A 336 -9.33 -14.83 -18.16
CA CYS A 336 -9.49 -16.08 -17.39
C CYS A 336 -10.89 -16.70 -17.53
N GLN A 337 -10.97 -17.98 -17.89
CA GLN A 337 -12.23 -18.71 -17.92
C GLN A 337 -12.65 -19.11 -16.50
N ALA A 338 -13.63 -18.42 -15.95
CA ALA A 338 -14.26 -18.81 -14.70
C ALA A 338 -15.19 -20.02 -14.91
N SER A 339 -15.22 -20.93 -13.95
CA SER A 339 -16.08 -22.11 -13.96
C SER A 339 -16.83 -22.27 -12.64
N MET A 340 -17.81 -23.18 -12.60
CA MET A 340 -18.57 -23.48 -11.38
C MET A 340 -17.67 -23.89 -10.21
N SER A 341 -16.61 -24.67 -10.46
CA SER A 341 -15.67 -25.12 -9.43
C SER A 341 -14.55 -24.11 -9.15
N GLN A 342 -14.41 -23.08 -9.98
CA GLN A 342 -13.35 -22.08 -9.89
C GLN A 342 -13.84 -20.71 -10.35
N ASN A 343 -14.38 -19.97 -9.39
CA ASN A 343 -14.87 -18.61 -9.59
C ASN A 343 -14.58 -17.76 -8.36
N ALA A 344 -14.66 -16.43 -8.54
CA ALA A 344 -14.44 -15.45 -7.48
C ALA A 344 -15.40 -15.64 -6.28
N GLY A 345 -16.62 -16.14 -6.52
CA GLY A 345 -17.64 -16.38 -5.49
C GLY A 345 -17.18 -17.30 -4.37
N LEU A 346 -16.39 -18.33 -4.69
CA LEU A 346 -15.80 -19.24 -3.69
C LEU A 346 -14.92 -18.50 -2.69
N TYR A 347 -14.11 -17.55 -3.17
CA TYR A 347 -13.22 -16.78 -2.31
C TYR A 347 -13.97 -15.75 -1.47
N PHE A 348 -14.99 -15.08 -2.03
CA PHE A 348 -15.85 -14.19 -1.24
C PHE A 348 -16.63 -14.92 -0.15
N HIS A 349 -17.06 -16.16 -0.43
CA HIS A 349 -17.71 -17.00 0.57
C HIS A 349 -16.78 -17.34 1.73
N GLU A 350 -15.54 -17.78 1.43
CA GLU A 350 -14.53 -18.05 2.45
C GLU A 350 -14.16 -16.79 3.25
N ALA A 351 -14.07 -15.62 2.60
CA ALA A 351 -13.87 -14.35 3.28
C ALA A 351 -15.00 -14.04 4.28
N GLY A 352 -16.25 -14.30 3.89
CA GLY A 352 -17.42 -14.17 4.77
C GLY A 352 -17.34 -15.10 5.98
N ARG A 353 -16.95 -16.37 5.77
CA ARG A 353 -16.78 -17.37 6.83
C ARG A 353 -15.72 -16.95 7.86
N HIS A 354 -14.55 -16.50 7.40
CA HIS A 354 -13.52 -15.96 8.29
C HIS A 354 -13.97 -14.68 9.01
N THR A 355 -14.83 -13.86 8.40
CA THR A 355 -15.40 -12.68 9.08
C THR A 355 -16.37 -13.07 10.21
N ILE A 356 -17.14 -14.16 10.05
CA ILE A 356 -17.96 -14.73 11.14
C ILE A 356 -17.06 -15.20 12.29
N ASN A 357 -15.99 -15.93 11.98
CA ASN A 357 -15.05 -16.43 13.00
C ASN A 357 -14.33 -15.30 13.72
N ARG A 358 -13.88 -14.26 12.98
CA ARG A 358 -13.33 -13.02 13.55
C ARG A 358 -14.27 -12.44 14.60
N ARG A 359 -15.56 -12.30 14.26
CA ARG A 359 -16.57 -11.79 15.18
C ARG A 359 -16.71 -12.67 16.42
N ALA A 360 -16.80 -14.00 16.27
CA ALA A 360 -16.93 -14.92 17.39
C ALA A 360 -15.72 -14.82 18.36
N LEU A 361 -14.51 -14.77 17.81
CA LEU A 361 -13.28 -14.58 18.60
C LEU A 361 -13.21 -13.20 19.24
N ALA A 362 -13.55 -12.14 18.52
CA ALA A 362 -13.56 -10.78 19.04
C ALA A 362 -14.56 -10.65 20.20
N MET A 363 -15.78 -11.17 20.06
CA MET A 363 -16.77 -11.19 21.14
C MET A 363 -16.23 -11.93 22.36
N ARG A 364 -15.59 -13.09 22.20
CA ARG A 364 -15.01 -13.84 23.32
C ARG A 364 -13.85 -13.10 23.98
N LEU A 365 -12.87 -12.64 23.20
CA LEU A 365 -11.60 -12.12 23.72
C LEU A 365 -11.70 -10.66 24.20
N CYS A 366 -12.52 -9.85 23.53
CA CYS A 366 -12.70 -8.44 23.89
C CYS A 366 -13.68 -8.27 25.07
N SER A 367 -14.69 -9.15 25.20
CA SER A 367 -15.62 -9.09 26.35
C SER A 367 -14.98 -9.55 27.67
N ILE A 368 -14.10 -10.55 27.64
CA ILE A 368 -13.38 -11.04 28.83
C ILE A 368 -12.60 -9.90 29.49
N ASN A 369 -12.00 -8.99 28.71
CA ASN A 369 -11.20 -7.90 29.27
C ASN A 369 -12.01 -6.72 29.82
N LEU A 370 -13.28 -6.55 29.42
CA LEU A 370 -14.20 -5.59 30.05
C LEU A 370 -14.64 -6.01 31.47
N ILE A 371 -14.59 -7.32 31.76
CA ILE A 371 -14.91 -7.87 33.09
C ILE A 371 -13.69 -7.77 34.01
N SER A 372 -12.49 -8.05 33.49
CA SER A 372 -11.21 -7.96 34.22
C SER A 372 -10.89 -6.56 34.76
N THR A 373 -11.29 -5.50 34.06
CA THR A 373 -11.09 -4.11 34.49
C THR A 373 -12.07 -3.67 35.58
N ASN A 374 -13.26 -4.27 35.63
CA ASN A 374 -14.28 -4.00 36.66
C ASN A 374 -13.99 -4.68 38.01
N ILE A 375 -13.28 -5.81 38.01
CA ILE A 375 -12.93 -6.52 39.25
C ILE A 375 -11.77 -5.81 39.99
N ASN A 376 -10.87 -5.14 39.27
CA ASN A 376 -9.79 -4.36 39.89
C ASN A 376 -10.23 -2.96 40.38
N SER A 377 -11.46 -2.54 40.08
CA SER A 377 -12.05 -1.26 40.52
C SER A 377 -13.07 -1.42 41.65
N THR A 378 -13.26 -2.64 42.19
CA THR A 378 -14.19 -2.93 43.28
C THR A 378 -13.48 -3.47 44.54
N SER A 379 -12.60 -2.64 45.13
CA SER A 379 -12.25 -2.73 46.56
C SER A 379 -12.85 -1.54 47.33
N LEU A 380 -14.17 -1.61 47.53
CA LEU A 380 -14.94 -0.87 48.53
C LEU A 380 -14.78 -1.65 49.86
N THR A 381 -14.51 -1.14 51.06
CA THR A 381 -14.80 0.10 51.81
C THR A 381 -13.93 0.04 53.11
N LEU A 382 -13.66 1.06 53.94
CA LEU A 382 -14.54 1.94 54.74
C LEU A 382 -13.64 3.03 55.36
N SER A 383 -14.09 4.28 55.40
CA SER A 383 -13.54 5.35 56.24
C SER A 383 -14.20 5.36 57.62
N PRO A 384 -13.52 5.85 58.67
CA PRO A 384 -14.19 6.87 59.48
C PRO A 384 -13.28 8.03 59.94
N SER A 385 -13.75 9.25 59.63
CA SER A 385 -13.80 10.48 60.46
C SER A 385 -12.59 11.02 61.24
N SER A 386 -12.19 12.24 60.82
CA SER A 386 -11.88 13.48 61.59
C SER A 386 -10.89 13.48 62.77
N LEU A 387 -9.88 14.37 62.73
CA LEU A 387 -9.61 15.49 63.67
C LEU A 387 -8.15 15.98 63.59
N HIS A 388 -7.98 17.32 63.56
CA HIS A 388 -6.79 18.11 63.97
C HIS A 388 -5.47 17.89 63.18
N GLN A 389 -4.53 18.81 63.01
CA GLN A 389 -4.31 20.18 63.46
C GLN A 389 -3.24 20.82 62.54
N SER A 390 -3.17 22.15 62.61
CA SER A 390 -2.33 23.13 61.93
C SER A 390 -0.80 23.02 62.08
N SER A 391 -0.12 23.87 61.30
CA SER A 391 1.19 24.55 61.51
C SER A 391 2.45 23.85 60.98
N SER A 392 3.54 24.51 60.60
CA SER A 392 3.85 25.84 60.03
C SER A 392 5.37 25.89 59.85
N LEU A 393 5.84 26.58 58.79
CA LEU A 393 7.10 27.35 58.66
C LEU A 393 8.48 26.70 58.96
N GLY A 394 9.47 27.01 58.09
CA GLY A 394 10.88 27.06 58.50
C GLY A 394 11.91 27.03 57.38
N SER A 395 12.27 28.20 56.86
CA SER A 395 13.35 28.47 55.89
C SER A 395 14.74 27.96 56.27
N GLY A 396 15.55 27.64 55.26
CA GLY A 396 17.02 27.57 55.32
C GLY A 396 17.61 27.73 53.92
N VAL A 397 18.53 28.69 53.76
CA VAL A 397 19.02 29.27 52.49
C VAL A 397 20.49 28.89 52.24
N HIS A 398 20.91 28.89 50.96
CA HIS A 398 22.28 28.83 50.36
C HIS A 398 22.95 27.44 50.22
N ALA A 399 23.71 27.09 49.17
CA ALA A 399 24.19 27.69 47.91
C ALA A 399 24.52 26.50 46.95
N GLY A 400 24.25 26.51 45.64
CA GLY A 400 25.10 27.11 44.61
C GLY A 400 26.10 26.11 43.99
N VAL A 401 25.68 25.29 43.01
CA VAL A 401 26.55 24.77 41.91
C VAL A 401 25.68 24.53 40.67
N GLU A 402 26.14 25.09 39.55
CA GLU A 402 25.48 25.12 38.24
C GLU A 402 25.49 23.76 37.53
N SER A 403 24.39 23.41 36.86
CA SER A 403 24.33 22.40 35.80
C SER A 403 23.21 22.77 34.81
N PRO A 404 23.35 22.49 33.50
CA PRO A 404 22.59 23.19 32.46
C PRO A 404 21.12 22.76 32.40
N LYS A 405 20.24 23.76 32.30
CA LYS A 405 18.78 23.66 32.23
C LYS A 405 18.32 22.78 31.06
N GLN A 406 17.68 21.66 31.38
CA GLN A 406 16.66 21.04 30.55
C GLN A 406 15.49 22.03 30.42
N SER A 407 15.14 22.41 29.19
CA SER A 407 13.90 23.14 28.92
C SER A 407 12.73 22.16 29.07
N LEU A 408 11.97 22.34 30.15
CA LEU A 408 10.64 21.77 30.34
C LEU A 408 9.74 22.21 29.18
N THR A 409 9.29 21.26 28.39
CA THR A 409 8.09 21.40 27.56
C THR A 409 6.96 20.63 28.23
N ASP A 410 5.81 21.30 28.37
CA ASP A 410 4.59 20.81 28.98
C ASP A 410 4.19 19.38 28.56
N PRO A 411 3.63 18.55 29.48
CA PRO A 411 3.17 17.22 29.17
C PRO A 411 1.76 17.27 28.57
N THR A 412 1.65 17.61 27.29
CA THR A 412 0.55 17.08 26.48
C THR A 412 0.94 15.66 26.09
N SER A 413 0.34 14.66 26.71
CA SER A 413 0.51 13.23 26.45
C SER A 413 0.13 12.89 24.99
N HIS A 414 1.08 13.07 24.07
CA HIS A 414 1.07 12.38 22.78
C HIS A 414 1.51 10.93 23.02
N ASP A 415 0.59 10.15 23.59
CA ASP A 415 0.77 8.73 23.79
C ASP A 415 0.87 8.06 22.40
N GLY A 416 2.08 7.69 21.97
CA GLY A 416 2.41 7.18 20.63
C GLY A 416 1.75 5.85 20.20
N TYR A 417 0.62 5.47 20.81
CA TYR A 417 -0.21 4.33 20.44
C TYR A 417 -0.98 4.53 19.13
N ASP A 418 -1.21 5.79 18.72
CA ASP A 418 -1.98 6.14 17.51
C ASP A 418 -1.10 6.46 16.29
N GLU A 419 0.22 6.57 16.47
CA GLU A 419 1.15 6.77 15.36
C GLU A 419 1.41 5.47 14.58
N LEU A 420 1.32 5.54 13.25
CA LEU A 420 1.64 4.40 12.39
C LEU A 420 3.15 4.11 12.45
N PRO A 421 3.57 2.86 12.72
CA PRO A 421 4.98 2.50 12.77
C PRO A 421 5.70 2.74 11.44
N GLU A 422 7.03 2.89 11.48
CA GLU A 422 7.84 3.07 10.25
C GLU A 422 7.69 1.89 9.26
N PHE A 423 7.42 0.69 9.77
CA PHE A 423 7.27 -0.56 9.01
C PHE A 423 5.84 -1.10 9.07
N PHE A 424 5.45 -1.82 8.02
CA PHE A 424 4.14 -2.47 7.95
C PHE A 424 4.03 -3.66 8.90
N GLY A 425 2.86 -3.82 9.52
CA GLY A 425 2.52 -4.93 10.41
C GLY A 425 3.26 -4.94 11.76
N GLN A 426 3.94 -3.85 12.09
CA GLN A 426 4.49 -3.62 13.44
C GLN A 426 3.43 -3.06 14.38
N ARG A 427 3.65 -3.24 15.68
CA ARG A 427 2.77 -2.70 16.73
C ARG A 427 3.21 -1.28 17.09
N PRO A 428 2.30 -0.28 17.14
CA PRO A 428 2.63 1.09 17.56
C PRO A 428 3.30 1.18 18.93
N TRP A 429 2.93 0.29 19.85
CA TRP A 429 3.46 0.27 21.21
C TRP A 429 4.80 -0.46 21.37
N ARG A 430 5.37 -1.01 20.29
CA ARG A 430 6.68 -1.68 20.30
C ARG A 430 7.73 -0.87 19.54
N ASN A 431 8.95 -0.87 20.07
CA ASN A 431 10.06 -0.19 19.41
C ASN A 431 10.63 -1.03 18.25
N PRO A 432 10.83 -0.46 17.06
CA PRO A 432 11.38 -1.19 15.91
C PRO A 432 12.78 -1.75 16.17
N GLY A 433 12.96 -3.05 15.92
CA GLY A 433 14.23 -3.76 16.06
C GLY A 433 14.46 -4.39 17.42
N LEU A 434 13.71 -4.01 18.46
CA LEU A 434 13.79 -4.64 19.78
C LEU A 434 13.18 -6.05 19.77
N THR A 435 13.74 -6.96 20.57
CA THR A 435 13.17 -8.31 20.75
C THR A 435 11.92 -8.21 21.64
N PRO A 436 10.95 -9.15 21.50
CA PRO A 436 9.73 -9.11 22.30
C PRO A 436 10.00 -9.08 23.81
N GLU A 437 11.06 -9.75 24.26
CA GLU A 437 11.50 -9.84 25.65
C GLU A 437 11.93 -8.50 26.26
N THR A 438 12.28 -7.52 25.43
CA THR A 438 12.69 -6.18 25.88
C THR A 438 11.52 -5.18 25.93
N THR A 439 10.32 -5.59 25.52
CA THR A 439 9.12 -4.76 25.62
C THR A 439 8.56 -4.85 27.04
N ASP A 440 8.25 -3.70 27.64
CA ASP A 440 7.59 -3.64 28.94
C ASP A 440 6.24 -4.43 28.91
N PRO A 441 6.07 -5.46 29.76
CA PRO A 441 4.84 -6.24 29.83
C PRO A 441 3.59 -5.41 30.09
N MET A 442 3.69 -4.32 30.85
CA MET A 442 2.55 -3.43 31.10
C MET A 442 2.12 -2.71 29.82
N ARG A 443 3.09 -2.12 29.11
CA ARG A 443 2.88 -1.47 27.81
C ARG A 443 2.31 -2.42 26.76
N GLU A 444 2.79 -3.66 26.72
CA GLU A 444 2.26 -4.70 25.83
C GLU A 444 0.80 -5.02 26.14
N ARG A 445 0.47 -5.21 27.43
CA ARG A 445 -0.89 -5.49 27.88
C ARG A 445 -1.85 -4.35 27.58
N GLU A 446 -1.42 -3.11 27.81
CA GLU A 446 -2.19 -1.90 27.53
C GLU A 446 -2.47 -1.75 26.02
N GLY A 447 -1.46 -1.99 25.18
CA GLY A 447 -1.60 -1.99 23.72
C GLY A 447 -2.62 -3.03 23.21
N ILE A 448 -2.59 -4.25 23.75
CA ILE A 448 -3.55 -5.31 23.42
C ILE A 448 -4.98 -4.91 23.81
N MET A 449 -5.17 -4.37 25.02
CA MET A 449 -6.50 -3.93 25.48
C MET A 449 -7.05 -2.81 24.60
N ARG A 450 -6.24 -1.81 24.26
CA ARG A 450 -6.67 -0.73 23.35
C ARG A 450 -7.06 -1.27 21.98
N LEU A 451 -6.31 -2.22 21.44
CA LEU A 451 -6.61 -2.82 20.15
C LEU A 451 -7.92 -3.62 20.18
N GLN A 452 -8.17 -4.38 21.24
CA GLN A 452 -9.42 -5.10 21.44
C GLN A 452 -10.62 -4.15 21.62
N ALA A 453 -10.44 -3.03 22.33
CA ALA A 453 -11.48 -2.01 22.48
C ALA A 453 -11.81 -1.31 21.15
N LYS A 454 -10.84 -1.18 20.24
CA LYS A 454 -11.02 -0.62 18.89
C LYS A 454 -11.55 -1.62 17.87
N GLU A 455 -11.73 -2.89 18.24
CA GLU A 455 -12.12 -3.92 17.28
C GLU A 455 -13.55 -3.68 16.75
N ALA A 456 -13.62 -3.34 15.46
CA ALA A 456 -14.88 -3.12 14.76
C ALA A 456 -15.30 -4.39 14.00
N LEU A 457 -16.55 -4.80 14.16
CA LEU A 457 -17.09 -5.96 13.45
C LEU A 457 -17.40 -5.57 11.99
N LYS A 458 -16.65 -6.14 11.03
CA LYS A 458 -16.89 -5.94 9.60
C LYS A 458 -18.27 -6.47 9.16
N ILE A 459 -18.80 -5.85 8.10
CA ILE A 459 -20.09 -6.20 7.52
C ILE A 459 -19.96 -7.49 6.70
N ILE A 460 -20.74 -8.51 7.07
CA ILE A 460 -20.70 -9.86 6.50
C ILE A 460 -21.58 -9.98 5.25
N ILE A 461 -22.70 -9.24 5.21
CA ILE A 461 -23.71 -9.29 4.14
C ILE A 461 -23.08 -9.05 2.74
N PRO A 462 -22.28 -7.99 2.47
CA PRO A 462 -21.74 -7.75 1.13
C PRO A 462 -20.92 -8.90 0.55
N LEU A 463 -20.15 -9.60 1.39
CA LEU A 463 -19.32 -10.74 0.97
C LEU A 463 -20.19 -11.91 0.50
N PHE A 464 -21.18 -12.31 1.29
CA PHE A 464 -22.09 -13.40 0.92
C PHE A 464 -23.04 -13.02 -0.20
N THR A 465 -23.46 -11.75 -0.31
CA THR A 465 -24.25 -11.27 -1.44
C THR A 465 -23.46 -11.39 -2.74
N ARG A 466 -22.20 -10.95 -2.76
CA ARG A 466 -21.32 -11.09 -3.93
C ARG A 466 -21.11 -12.57 -4.28
N ALA A 467 -20.81 -13.42 -3.28
CA ALA A 467 -20.69 -14.87 -3.48
C ALA A 467 -21.97 -15.49 -4.07
N SER A 468 -23.14 -15.16 -3.52
CA SER A 468 -24.45 -15.65 -3.97
C SER A 468 -24.71 -15.31 -5.44
N SER A 469 -24.38 -14.08 -5.86
CA SER A 469 -24.54 -13.67 -7.26
C SER A 469 -23.72 -14.52 -8.24
N TYR A 470 -22.52 -14.96 -7.83
CA TYR A 470 -21.70 -15.87 -8.62
C TYR A 470 -22.30 -17.27 -8.69
N TYR A 471 -22.77 -17.78 -7.57
CA TYR A 471 -23.40 -19.10 -7.52
C TYR A 471 -24.68 -19.17 -8.34
N GLU A 472 -25.44 -18.07 -8.38
CA GLU A 472 -26.59 -17.94 -9.26
C GLU A 472 -26.20 -17.99 -10.74
N ARG A 473 -25.17 -17.23 -11.14
CA ARG A 473 -24.66 -17.24 -12.54
C ARG A 473 -24.21 -18.62 -12.99
N PHE A 474 -23.58 -19.40 -12.10
CA PHE A 474 -23.10 -20.75 -12.41
C PHE A 474 -24.13 -21.87 -12.10
N GLY A 475 -25.37 -21.54 -11.71
CA GLY A 475 -26.40 -22.53 -11.40
C GLY A 475 -26.13 -23.39 -10.14
N ALA A 476 -25.22 -22.96 -9.27
CA ALA A 476 -24.80 -23.67 -8.07
C ALA A 476 -25.79 -23.43 -6.90
N LYS A 477 -27.03 -23.90 -7.05
CA LYS A 477 -28.16 -23.60 -6.14
C LYS A 477 -27.86 -23.91 -4.66
N ARG A 478 -27.20 -25.03 -4.36
CA ARG A 478 -26.94 -25.45 -2.95
C ARG A 478 -26.02 -24.49 -2.20
N ILE A 479 -24.91 -24.10 -2.81
CA ILE A 479 -23.94 -23.19 -2.19
C ILE A 479 -24.47 -21.73 -2.19
N ARG A 480 -25.33 -21.38 -3.15
CA ARG A 480 -26.14 -20.16 -3.11
C ARG A 480 -27.01 -20.12 -1.85
N SER A 481 -27.83 -21.15 -1.63
CA SER A 481 -28.68 -21.28 -0.43
C SER A 481 -27.89 -21.14 0.88
N TYR A 482 -26.68 -21.70 0.93
CA TYR A 482 -25.80 -21.57 2.10
C TYR A 482 -25.30 -20.13 2.33
N SER A 483 -24.98 -19.40 1.26
CA SER A 483 -24.61 -17.97 1.36
C SER A 483 -25.81 -17.11 1.78
N THR A 484 -26.99 -17.39 1.21
CA THR A 484 -28.25 -16.73 1.55
C THR A 484 -28.62 -16.94 3.02
N TYR A 485 -28.34 -18.12 3.59
CA TYR A 485 -28.57 -18.39 5.01
C TYR A 485 -27.77 -17.44 5.91
N TYR A 486 -26.49 -17.22 5.61
CA TYR A 486 -25.68 -16.28 6.39
C TYR A 486 -26.15 -14.83 6.23
N ILE A 487 -26.62 -14.43 5.05
CA ILE A 487 -27.24 -13.10 4.87
C ILE A 487 -28.48 -12.96 5.76
N ALA A 488 -29.35 -13.98 5.79
CA ALA A 488 -30.55 -14.00 6.62
C ALA A 488 -30.22 -13.89 8.12
N GLU A 489 -29.24 -14.67 8.58
CA GLU A 489 -28.76 -14.62 9.98
C GLU A 489 -28.18 -13.24 10.35
N GLU A 490 -27.54 -12.54 9.41
CA GLU A 490 -27.03 -11.18 9.65
C GLU A 490 -28.13 -10.13 9.74
N TYR A 491 -29.12 -10.16 8.85
CA TYR A 491 -30.30 -9.30 8.96
C TYR A 491 -31.07 -9.55 10.25
N PHE A 492 -31.21 -10.83 10.60
CA PHE A 492 -31.82 -11.25 11.84
C PHE A 492 -31.09 -10.67 13.07
N ARG A 493 -29.76 -10.77 13.12
CA ARG A 493 -28.94 -10.17 14.20
C ARG A 493 -29.08 -8.65 14.30
N LYS A 494 -29.36 -7.97 13.19
CA LYS A 494 -29.61 -6.52 13.15
C LYS A 494 -31.03 -6.13 13.58
N GLY A 495 -31.93 -7.09 13.78
CA GLY A 495 -33.35 -6.85 14.05
C GLY A 495 -34.18 -6.55 12.80
N GLU A 496 -33.61 -6.69 11.60
CA GLU A 496 -34.30 -6.50 10.32
C GLU A 496 -35.02 -7.80 9.92
N PHE A 497 -36.08 -8.15 10.66
CA PHE A 497 -36.73 -9.46 10.55
C PHE A 497 -37.44 -9.70 9.20
N GLU A 498 -38.03 -8.68 8.60
CA GLU A 498 -38.67 -8.78 7.27
C GLU A 498 -37.64 -9.18 6.21
N SER A 499 -36.53 -8.45 6.13
CA SER A 499 -35.40 -8.77 5.25
C SER A 499 -34.84 -10.17 5.53
N ALA A 500 -34.73 -10.57 6.80
CA ALA A 500 -34.27 -11.92 7.14
C ALA A 500 -35.23 -13.01 6.62
N LEU A 501 -36.54 -12.82 6.83
CA LEU A 501 -37.59 -13.74 6.40
C LEU A 501 -37.61 -13.90 4.87
N ASP A 502 -37.46 -12.81 4.12
CA ASP A 502 -37.37 -12.86 2.65
C ASP A 502 -36.23 -13.76 2.17
N HIS A 503 -35.07 -13.69 2.83
CA HIS A 503 -33.93 -14.53 2.51
C HIS A 503 -34.16 -15.98 2.91
N TYR A 504 -34.76 -16.24 4.07
CA TYR A 504 -35.14 -17.60 4.46
C TYR A 504 -36.16 -18.23 3.51
N ASN A 505 -37.19 -17.49 3.09
CA ASN A 505 -38.21 -17.98 2.16
C ASN A 505 -37.61 -18.41 0.82
N LYS A 506 -36.66 -17.63 0.28
CA LYS A 506 -35.90 -18.02 -0.93
C LYS A 506 -35.20 -19.37 -0.78
N ILE A 507 -34.64 -19.64 0.40
CA ILE A 507 -33.96 -20.91 0.71
C ILE A 507 -34.99 -22.04 0.86
N VAL A 508 -36.10 -21.77 1.54
CA VAL A 508 -37.21 -22.74 1.72
C VAL A 508 -37.77 -23.16 0.36
N ASP A 509 -37.98 -22.22 -0.56
CA ASP A 509 -38.44 -22.52 -1.92
C ASP A 509 -37.45 -23.36 -2.72
N ASP A 510 -36.14 -23.08 -2.59
CA ASP A 510 -35.08 -23.88 -3.20
C ASP A 510 -35.10 -25.33 -2.67
N PHE A 511 -35.26 -25.51 -1.36
CA PHE A 511 -35.26 -26.85 -0.74
C PHE A 511 -36.59 -27.60 -0.86
N ARG A 512 -37.74 -26.90 -0.91
CA ARG A 512 -39.08 -27.49 -1.11
C ARG A 512 -39.17 -28.25 -2.43
N ARG A 513 -38.46 -27.78 -3.46
CA ARG A 513 -38.36 -28.43 -4.78
C ARG A 513 -37.29 -29.52 -4.85
N SER A 514 -36.60 -29.81 -3.74
CA SER A 514 -35.46 -30.72 -3.68
C SER A 514 -35.68 -31.85 -2.67
N THR A 515 -34.96 -32.97 -2.79
CA THR A 515 -35.11 -34.15 -1.94
C THR A 515 -34.37 -34.05 -0.59
N TRP A 516 -34.40 -32.89 0.09
CA TRP A 516 -33.65 -32.66 1.35
C TRP A 516 -34.55 -32.24 2.53
N PRO A 517 -35.36 -33.16 3.09
CA PRO A 517 -36.32 -32.84 4.15
C PRO A 517 -35.67 -32.35 5.47
N SER A 518 -34.46 -32.83 5.78
CA SER A 518 -33.76 -32.46 7.02
C SER A 518 -33.30 -31.00 7.04
N LEU A 519 -32.78 -30.49 5.93
CA LEU A 519 -32.39 -29.09 5.79
C LEU A 519 -33.62 -28.17 5.79
N PHE A 520 -34.68 -28.58 5.09
CA PHE A 520 -35.97 -27.89 5.11
C PHE A 520 -36.53 -27.77 6.53
N ALA A 521 -36.55 -28.86 7.30
CA ALA A 521 -37.03 -28.87 8.68
C ALA A 521 -36.15 -27.98 9.60
N SER A 522 -34.83 -28.03 9.44
CA SER A 522 -33.90 -27.21 10.21
C SER A 522 -34.09 -25.71 9.97
N ILE A 523 -34.19 -25.28 8.70
CA ILE A 523 -34.42 -23.88 8.35
C ILE A 523 -35.80 -23.42 8.81
N SER A 524 -36.83 -24.26 8.61
CA SER A 524 -38.18 -23.95 9.09
C SER A 524 -38.16 -23.76 10.60
N HIS A 525 -37.55 -24.68 11.35
CA HIS A 525 -37.40 -24.56 12.81
C HIS A 525 -36.66 -23.28 13.23
N ARG A 526 -35.63 -22.88 12.47
CA ARG A 526 -34.92 -21.62 12.70
C ARG A 526 -35.83 -20.40 12.53
N ILE A 527 -36.71 -20.39 11.52
CA ILE A 527 -37.73 -19.35 11.33
C ILE A 527 -38.71 -19.35 12.53
N TYR A 528 -39.17 -20.54 12.96
CA TYR A 528 -40.12 -20.70 14.07
C TYR A 528 -39.59 -20.19 15.41
N GLN A 529 -38.31 -20.38 15.70
CA GLN A 529 -37.73 -20.04 17.01
C GLN A 529 -37.77 -18.54 17.32
N TRP A 530 -37.94 -17.65 16.33
CA TRP A 530 -37.63 -16.23 16.53
C TRP A 530 -38.58 -15.22 15.87
N VAL A 531 -39.56 -15.68 15.08
CA VAL A 531 -40.65 -14.82 14.60
C VAL A 531 -41.66 -14.68 15.76
N PRO A 532 -41.94 -13.46 16.27
CA PRO A 532 -43.04 -13.26 17.20
C PRO A 532 -44.32 -13.79 16.58
N PHE A 533 -45.16 -14.46 17.38
CA PHE A 533 -46.41 -15.12 16.98
C PHE A 533 -47.31 -14.26 16.06
N SER A 534 -47.15 -12.93 16.08
CA SER A 534 -47.86 -11.95 15.26
C SER A 534 -47.56 -11.98 13.74
N LEU A 535 -46.35 -12.37 13.30
CA LEU A 535 -46.02 -12.42 11.85
C LEU A 535 -46.47 -13.74 11.19
N TYR A 536 -46.71 -14.77 12.00
CA TYR A 536 -47.03 -16.12 11.54
C TYR A 536 -48.43 -16.22 10.89
N MET A 537 -49.37 -15.36 11.30
CA MET A 537 -50.72 -15.31 10.71
C MET A 537 -50.73 -14.95 9.22
N HIS A 538 -49.66 -14.33 8.71
CA HIS A 538 -49.54 -14.02 7.28
C HIS A 538 -48.91 -15.13 6.43
N LEU A 539 -48.27 -16.13 7.05
CA LEU A 539 -47.57 -17.23 6.36
C LEU A 539 -48.37 -18.54 6.28
N CYS A 540 -49.46 -18.65 7.06
CA CYS A 540 -50.38 -19.79 7.02
C CYS A 540 -51.59 -19.59 6.10
N GLN A 541 -51.64 -18.49 5.35
CA GLN A 541 -52.50 -18.30 4.17
C GLN A 541 -51.65 -18.40 2.92
#